data_AF-A0A8H6W245-F1
#
_entry.id   AF-A0A8H6W245-F1
#
_cell.length_a   1.000
_cell.length_b   1.000
_cell.length_c   1.000
_cell.angle_alpha   90.00
_cell.angle_beta   90.00
_cell.angle_gamma   90.00
#
_symmetry.space_group_name_H-M   'P 1'
#
loop_
_entity.id
_entity.type
_entity.pdbx_description
1 polymer ?
#
loop_
_entity_poly.entity_id
_entity_poly.type
_entity_poly.pdbx_seq_one_letter_code
_entity_poly.pdbx_strand_id
1 'polypeptide(L)'
;MSSVQVTGFSLTDTPVLEYFLSDIPLFCLGITALALFTFFVFMGRLNLAASYLYASSLFAFGGAIFDISQILERGIDATNENAALGTVTGLIDAREVAFALAFGTRYLYLWAFVAQRPRHEPRSVIGDALHSASWLRWGVPGLLLKFGLLGAVLAIPILQILWRIDTGNSPVYTTESALQIGVSILLLAKLLLNLFLSTVCPWWRPFVPYIVPVLALLVNAGLGTGNVLFFKFTETTLGRFLQAVATYMLLLNMLLVTFYNVPTPGSRRGRPQNTHALVVLHPAPEID
;
A
#
# COMPACT_ATOMS: atom_id res chain seq x y z
N MET A 1 -9.18 1.60 -39.80
CA MET A 1 -8.51 1.71 -38.48
C MET A 1 -7.93 0.35 -38.17
N SER A 2 -6.62 0.21 -38.34
CA SER A 2 -5.88 -1.02 -38.06
C SER A 2 -5.94 -1.32 -36.56
N SER A 3 -6.60 -2.42 -36.21
CA SER A 3 -6.58 -2.99 -34.86
C SER A 3 -5.16 -3.46 -34.54
N VAL A 4 -4.38 -2.61 -33.89
CA VAL A 4 -3.24 -3.08 -33.11
C VAL A 4 -3.82 -3.77 -31.88
N GLN A 5 -4.30 -5.01 -32.06
CA GLN A 5 -4.45 -5.92 -30.93
C GLN A 5 -3.03 -6.21 -30.45
N VAL A 6 -2.62 -5.55 -29.37
CA VAL A 6 -1.40 -5.93 -28.67
C VAL A 6 -1.69 -7.28 -28.02
N THR A 7 -1.36 -8.34 -28.75
CA THR A 7 -1.25 -9.73 -28.27
C THR A 7 -0.09 -9.91 -27.27
N GLY A 8 0.60 -8.83 -26.88
CA GLY A 8 1.89 -8.88 -26.21
C GLY A 8 1.90 -9.28 -24.73
N PHE A 9 0.73 -9.39 -24.07
CA PHE A 9 0.65 -9.69 -22.63
C PHE A 9 -0.37 -10.78 -22.27
N SER A 10 -0.79 -11.60 -23.24
CA SER A 10 -1.64 -12.78 -23.00
C SER A 10 -0.77 -14.01 -22.75
N LEU A 11 -1.15 -14.86 -21.80
CA LEU A 11 -0.49 -16.15 -21.55
C LEU A 11 -1.09 -17.27 -22.40
N THR A 12 -2.35 -17.13 -22.79
CA THR A 12 -3.07 -18.08 -23.64
C THR A 12 -3.88 -17.38 -24.73
N ASP A 13 -4.18 -18.12 -25.80
CA ASP A 13 -5.06 -17.67 -26.88
C ASP A 13 -6.55 -17.81 -26.54
N THR A 14 -6.88 -18.47 -25.41
CA THR A 14 -8.28 -18.67 -24.98
C THR A 14 -8.70 -17.58 -23.98
N PRO A 15 -9.62 -16.66 -24.34
CA PRO A 15 -9.98 -15.51 -23.50
C PRO A 15 -10.47 -15.89 -22.11
N VAL A 16 -11.33 -16.92 -22.01
CA VAL A 16 -11.85 -17.40 -20.73
C VAL A 16 -10.73 -17.86 -19.81
N LEU A 17 -9.78 -18.65 -20.32
CA LEU A 17 -8.66 -19.15 -19.54
C LEU A 17 -7.73 -18.00 -19.12
N GLU A 18 -7.52 -17.02 -19.98
CA GLU A 18 -6.75 -15.82 -19.66
C GLU A 18 -7.37 -15.04 -18.48
N TYR A 19 -8.70 -14.83 -18.48
CA TYR A 19 -9.37 -14.17 -17.36
C TYR A 19 -9.19 -14.93 -16.05
N PHE A 20 -9.39 -16.26 -16.05
CA PHE A 20 -9.14 -17.08 -14.86
C PHE A 20 -7.70 -16.97 -14.37
N LEU A 21 -6.72 -17.06 -15.27
CA LEU A 21 -5.30 -16.94 -14.91
C LEU A 21 -4.97 -15.57 -14.32
N SER A 22 -5.59 -14.52 -14.83
CA SER A 22 -5.39 -13.14 -14.36
C SER A 22 -5.89 -12.89 -12.94
N ASP A 23 -6.88 -13.68 -12.48
CA ASP A 23 -7.51 -13.52 -11.18
C ASP A 23 -6.88 -14.34 -10.05
N ILE A 24 -6.24 -15.48 -10.37
CA ILE A 24 -5.58 -16.35 -9.38
C ILE A 24 -4.67 -15.57 -8.40
N PRO A 25 -3.80 -14.64 -8.84
CA PRO A 25 -2.96 -13.87 -7.92
C PRO A 25 -3.77 -13.03 -6.93
N LEU A 26 -4.91 -12.46 -7.36
CA LEU A 26 -5.79 -11.64 -6.52
C LEU A 26 -6.58 -12.51 -5.52
N PHE A 27 -6.97 -13.73 -5.91
CA PHE A 27 -7.55 -14.72 -4.99
C PHE A 27 -6.59 -15.09 -3.86
N CYS A 28 -5.36 -15.48 -4.22
CA CYS A 28 -4.31 -15.81 -3.25
C CYS A 28 -4.02 -14.63 -2.30
N LEU A 29 -3.96 -13.42 -2.85
CA LEU A 29 -3.77 -12.19 -2.07
C LEU A 29 -4.93 -11.97 -1.07
N GLY A 30 -6.18 -12.13 -1.50
CA GLY A 30 -7.36 -11.96 -0.66
C GLY A 30 -7.42 -12.93 0.51
N ILE A 31 -7.19 -14.22 0.25
CA ILE A 31 -7.15 -15.26 1.29
C ILE A 31 -6.02 -14.97 2.29
N THR A 32 -4.84 -14.59 1.79
CA THR A 32 -3.70 -14.20 2.64
C THR A 32 -4.04 -13.00 3.51
N ALA A 33 -4.69 -11.98 2.93
CA ALA A 33 -5.09 -10.78 3.66
C ALA A 33 -6.13 -11.07 4.74
N LEU A 34 -7.11 -11.96 4.49
CA LEU A 34 -8.08 -12.39 5.50
C LEU A 34 -7.41 -13.08 6.69
N ALA A 35 -6.48 -14.01 6.43
CA ALA A 35 -5.73 -14.71 7.46
C ALA A 35 -4.90 -13.72 8.30
N LEU A 36 -4.16 -12.83 7.64
CA LEU A 36 -3.34 -11.81 8.30
C LEU A 36 -4.19 -10.80 9.07
N PHE A 37 -5.31 -10.32 8.51
CA PHE A 37 -6.22 -9.39 9.18
C PHE A 37 -6.76 -10.00 10.47
N THR A 38 -7.27 -11.24 10.40
CA THR A 38 -7.77 -11.99 11.54
C THR A 38 -6.70 -12.11 12.63
N PHE A 39 -5.48 -12.50 12.23
CA PHE A 39 -4.35 -12.58 13.15
C PHE A 39 -4.02 -11.23 13.82
N PHE A 40 -4.00 -10.13 13.07
CA PHE A 40 -3.72 -8.79 13.62
C PHE A 40 -4.80 -8.29 14.59
N VAL A 41 -6.06 -8.62 14.32
CA VAL A 41 -7.19 -8.32 15.22
C VAL A 41 -7.00 -9.06 16.54
N PHE A 42 -6.76 -10.38 16.49
CA PHE A 42 -6.54 -11.18 17.71
C PHE A 42 -5.29 -10.74 18.50
N MET A 43 -4.23 -10.32 17.82
CA MET A 43 -3.03 -9.81 18.46
C MET A 43 -3.16 -8.36 18.97
N GLY A 44 -4.28 -7.67 18.71
CA GLY A 44 -4.47 -6.27 19.07
C GLY A 44 -3.46 -5.33 18.41
N ARG A 45 -2.97 -5.69 17.21
CA ARG A 45 -1.93 -4.93 16.46
C ARG A 45 -2.48 -4.19 15.25
N LEU A 46 -3.79 -4.19 15.05
CA LEU A 46 -4.41 -3.48 13.95
C LEU A 46 -4.26 -1.97 14.13
N ASN A 47 -3.68 -1.31 13.13
CA ASN A 47 -3.59 0.14 13.07
C ASN A 47 -4.28 0.67 11.81
N LEU A 48 -4.48 2.00 11.72
CA LEU A 48 -5.22 2.60 10.61
C LEU A 48 -4.55 2.32 9.25
N ALA A 49 -3.23 2.44 9.15
CA ALA A 49 -2.53 2.16 7.89
C ALA A 49 -2.75 0.70 7.46
N ALA A 50 -2.56 -0.24 8.38
CA ALA A 50 -2.83 -1.65 8.18
C ALA A 50 -4.24 -1.90 7.64
N SER A 51 -5.25 -1.22 8.20
CA SER A 51 -6.63 -1.35 7.75
C SER A 51 -6.82 -0.97 6.29
N TYR A 52 -6.12 0.05 5.78
CA TYR A 52 -6.17 0.42 4.36
C TYR A 52 -5.57 -0.65 3.46
N LEU A 53 -4.48 -1.30 3.88
CA LEU A 53 -3.83 -2.34 3.11
C LEU A 53 -4.68 -3.64 3.07
N TYR A 54 -5.32 -3.99 4.18
CA TYR A 54 -6.29 -5.09 4.21
C TYR A 54 -7.51 -4.77 3.36
N ALA A 55 -8.08 -3.57 3.49
CA ALA A 55 -9.19 -3.13 2.64
C ALA A 55 -8.83 -3.21 1.16
N SER A 56 -7.62 -2.77 0.77
CA SER A 56 -7.13 -2.90 -0.60
C SER A 56 -7.14 -4.34 -1.10
N SER A 57 -6.62 -5.26 -0.31
CA SER A 57 -6.56 -6.67 -0.66
C SER A 57 -7.95 -7.32 -0.73
N LEU A 58 -8.86 -6.94 0.18
CA LEU A 58 -10.24 -7.45 0.21
C LEU A 58 -11.08 -6.90 -0.94
N PHE A 59 -10.89 -5.64 -1.33
CA PHE A 59 -11.55 -5.08 -2.51
C PHE A 59 -11.04 -5.74 -3.80
N ALA A 60 -9.73 -5.99 -3.92
CA ALA A 60 -9.18 -6.72 -5.05
C ALA A 60 -9.74 -8.16 -5.11
N PHE A 61 -9.86 -8.82 -3.96
CA PHE A 61 -10.48 -10.13 -3.84
C PHE A 61 -11.96 -10.14 -4.26
N GLY A 62 -12.74 -9.15 -3.79
CA GLY A 62 -14.13 -8.99 -4.18
C GLY A 62 -14.28 -8.74 -5.69
N GLY A 63 -13.40 -7.91 -6.27
CA GLY A 63 -13.36 -7.70 -7.72
C GLY A 63 -13.12 -9.01 -8.49
N ALA A 64 -12.15 -9.82 -8.06
CA ALA A 64 -11.89 -11.13 -8.68
C ALA A 64 -13.07 -12.11 -8.52
N ILE A 65 -13.80 -12.09 -7.40
CA ILE A 65 -15.03 -12.89 -7.24
C ILE A 65 -16.09 -12.46 -8.25
N PHE A 66 -16.32 -11.15 -8.41
CA PHE A 66 -17.28 -10.65 -9.39
C PHE A 66 -16.84 -11.00 -10.82
N ASP A 67 -15.55 -10.98 -11.11
CA ASP A 67 -14.99 -11.32 -12.43
C ASP A 67 -15.20 -12.80 -12.80
N ILE A 68 -15.04 -13.72 -11.85
CA ILE A 68 -15.40 -15.14 -12.07
C ILE A 68 -16.92 -15.32 -12.17
N SER A 69 -17.69 -14.62 -11.34
CA SER A 69 -19.14 -14.75 -11.29
C SER A 69 -19.79 -14.36 -12.63
N GLN A 70 -19.32 -13.28 -13.27
CA GLN A 70 -19.80 -12.90 -14.61
C GLN A 70 -19.44 -13.93 -15.68
N ILE A 71 -18.29 -14.61 -15.59
CA ILE A 71 -17.87 -15.64 -16.55
C ILE A 71 -18.79 -16.85 -16.40
N LEU A 72 -19.12 -17.21 -15.16
CA LEU A 72 -20.04 -18.30 -14.87
C LEU A 72 -21.46 -18.00 -15.36
N GLU A 73 -21.94 -16.76 -15.18
CA GLU A 73 -23.28 -16.34 -15.61
C GLU A 73 -23.41 -16.22 -17.13
N ARG A 74 -22.39 -15.70 -17.82
CA ARG A 74 -22.39 -15.59 -19.29
C ARG A 74 -22.17 -16.94 -19.96
N GLY A 75 -21.40 -17.82 -19.34
CA GLY A 75 -20.92 -19.06 -19.96
C GLY A 75 -19.71 -18.82 -20.89
N ILE A 76 -19.06 -19.92 -21.25
CA ILE A 76 -17.79 -19.93 -22.00
C ILE A 76 -17.95 -19.29 -23.39
N ASP A 77 -18.99 -19.69 -24.14
CA ASP A 77 -19.20 -19.23 -25.51
C ASP A 77 -19.52 -17.74 -25.57
N ALA A 78 -20.44 -17.26 -24.74
CA ALA A 78 -20.79 -15.83 -24.71
C ALA A 78 -19.65 -14.95 -24.16
N THR A 79 -18.76 -15.50 -23.35
CA THR A 79 -17.56 -14.79 -22.89
C THR A 79 -16.52 -14.69 -23.99
N ASN A 80 -16.29 -15.78 -24.75
CA ASN A 80 -15.38 -15.78 -25.90
C ASN A 80 -15.86 -14.81 -27.01
N GLU A 81 -17.17 -14.72 -27.24
CA GLU A 81 -17.78 -13.85 -28.25
C GLU A 81 -18.03 -12.42 -27.77
N ASN A 82 -17.71 -12.09 -26.51
CA ASN A 82 -18.08 -10.83 -25.88
C ASN A 82 -19.60 -10.51 -25.94
N ALA A 83 -20.45 -11.54 -25.95
CA ALA A 83 -21.91 -11.44 -25.96
C ALA A 83 -22.49 -11.39 -24.52
N ALA A 84 -23.79 -11.08 -24.42
CA ALA A 84 -24.57 -11.07 -23.17
C ALA A 84 -24.06 -10.10 -22.07
N LEU A 85 -23.45 -8.97 -22.45
CA LEU A 85 -22.98 -7.97 -21.46
C LEU A 85 -24.13 -7.37 -20.64
N GLY A 86 -25.32 -7.23 -21.24
CA GLY A 86 -26.48 -6.61 -20.59
C GLY A 86 -27.05 -7.38 -19.39
N THR A 87 -26.80 -8.68 -19.28
CA THR A 87 -27.27 -9.49 -18.13
C THR A 87 -26.36 -9.38 -16.92
N VAL A 88 -25.07 -9.09 -17.14
CA VAL A 88 -24.04 -9.02 -16.08
C VAL A 88 -23.53 -7.61 -15.80
N THR A 89 -24.15 -6.56 -16.35
CA THR A 89 -23.67 -5.17 -16.20
C THR A 89 -23.45 -4.78 -14.74
N GLY A 90 -24.34 -5.19 -13.84
CA GLY A 90 -24.19 -4.92 -12.41
C GLY A 90 -22.97 -5.59 -11.78
N LEU A 91 -22.61 -6.80 -12.23
CA LEU A 91 -21.39 -7.50 -11.78
C LEU A 91 -20.13 -6.82 -12.34
N ILE A 92 -20.19 -6.38 -13.60
CA ILE A 92 -19.10 -5.62 -14.24
C ILE A 92 -18.86 -4.32 -13.46
N ASP A 93 -19.91 -3.53 -13.20
CA ASP A 93 -19.78 -2.27 -12.48
C ASP A 93 -19.25 -2.48 -11.06
N ALA A 94 -19.76 -3.49 -10.35
CA ALA A 94 -19.28 -3.85 -9.01
C ALA A 94 -17.80 -4.26 -9.01
N ARG A 95 -17.37 -5.05 -10.00
CA ARG A 95 -15.97 -5.43 -10.22
C ARG A 95 -15.10 -4.19 -10.41
N GLU A 96 -15.51 -3.28 -11.30
CA GLU A 96 -14.75 -2.08 -11.61
C GLU A 96 -14.59 -1.16 -10.39
N VAL A 97 -15.67 -0.98 -9.62
CA VAL A 97 -15.63 -0.21 -8.38
C VAL A 97 -14.73 -0.89 -7.35
N ALA A 98 -14.80 -2.21 -7.20
CA ALA A 98 -13.97 -2.95 -6.27
C ALA A 98 -12.48 -2.80 -6.62
N PHE A 99 -12.09 -2.98 -7.88
CA PHE A 99 -10.70 -2.77 -8.30
C PHE A 99 -10.25 -1.32 -8.11
N ALA A 100 -11.09 -0.34 -8.43
CA ALA A 100 -10.76 1.06 -8.20
C ALA A 100 -10.51 1.39 -6.72
N LEU A 101 -11.38 0.89 -5.83
CA LEU A 101 -11.21 1.03 -4.38
C LEU A 101 -9.97 0.29 -3.89
N ALA A 102 -9.63 -0.86 -4.46
CA ALA A 102 -8.41 -1.59 -4.15
C ALA A 102 -7.16 -0.74 -4.45
N PHE A 103 -7.11 -0.08 -5.61
CA PHE A 103 -6.04 0.85 -5.95
C PHE A 103 -5.98 2.04 -4.98
N GLY A 104 -7.11 2.72 -4.75
CA GLY A 104 -7.17 3.91 -3.90
C GLY A 104 -6.73 3.65 -2.46
N THR A 105 -7.24 2.58 -1.84
CA THR A 105 -6.89 2.20 -0.47
C THR A 105 -5.43 1.80 -0.31
N ARG A 106 -4.81 1.21 -1.34
CA ARG A 106 -3.36 0.95 -1.35
C ARG A 106 -2.53 2.24 -1.34
N TYR A 107 -2.94 3.24 -2.12
CA TYR A 107 -2.30 4.55 -2.08
C TYR A 107 -2.54 5.28 -0.75
N LEU A 108 -3.72 5.10 -0.12
CA LEU A 108 -3.97 5.59 1.24
C LEU A 108 -3.03 4.94 2.26
N TYR A 109 -2.79 3.62 2.15
CA TYR A 109 -1.77 2.95 2.96
C TYR A 109 -0.40 3.60 2.77
N LEU A 110 0.05 3.79 1.52
CA LEU A 110 1.37 4.38 1.23
C LEU A 110 1.46 5.83 1.74
N TRP A 111 0.41 6.64 1.57
CA TRP A 111 0.30 7.99 2.10
C TRP A 111 0.39 8.02 3.63
N ALA A 112 -0.30 7.11 4.31
CA ALA A 112 -0.22 6.98 5.77
C ALA A 112 1.17 6.49 6.19
N PHE A 113 1.75 5.55 5.46
CA PHE A 113 3.04 4.93 5.75
C PHE A 113 4.20 5.93 5.65
N VAL A 114 4.25 6.79 4.63
CA VAL A 114 5.31 7.81 4.50
C VAL A 114 5.28 8.87 5.61
N ALA A 115 4.17 8.98 6.32
CA ALA A 115 4.01 9.84 7.49
C ALA A 115 4.41 9.14 8.80
N GLN A 116 4.60 7.82 8.78
CA GLN A 116 4.97 7.07 9.99
C GLN A 116 6.42 7.31 10.34
N ARG A 117 6.66 7.31 11.65
CA ARG A 117 7.98 7.46 12.21
C ARG A 117 8.90 6.28 11.84
N PRO A 118 10.16 6.52 11.44
CA PRO A 118 11.12 5.44 11.25
C PRO A 118 11.38 4.67 12.54
N ARG A 119 11.39 3.35 12.44
CA ARG A 119 11.45 2.43 13.60
C ARG A 119 12.67 2.63 14.50
N HIS A 120 13.79 3.04 13.93
CA HIS A 120 15.07 3.17 14.62
C HIS A 120 15.30 4.55 15.23
N GLU A 121 14.39 5.52 15.02
CA GLU A 121 14.51 6.82 15.67
C GLU A 121 14.10 6.72 17.14
N PRO A 122 14.80 7.39 18.08
CA PRO A 122 14.43 7.40 19.49
C PRO A 122 13.11 8.14 19.71
N ARG A 123 12.32 7.73 20.72
CA ARG A 123 11.08 8.46 21.05
C ARG A 123 11.49 9.80 21.63
N SER A 124 11.04 10.89 21.02
CA SER A 124 11.27 12.23 21.53
C SER A 124 10.60 12.35 22.90
N VAL A 125 11.34 12.92 23.85
CA VAL A 125 10.82 13.25 25.20
C VAL A 125 9.78 14.38 25.12
N ILE A 126 9.84 15.22 24.08
CA ILE A 126 8.97 16.38 23.83
C ILE A 126 7.71 15.96 23.02
N GLY A 127 7.48 14.66 22.88
CA GLY A 127 6.31 14.09 22.19
C GLY A 127 6.59 13.66 20.75
N ASP A 128 5.72 12.79 20.23
CA ASP A 128 5.85 12.14 18.92
C ASP A 128 5.70 13.08 17.71
N ALA A 129 5.55 14.40 17.90
CA ALA A 129 5.23 15.35 16.83
C ALA A 129 6.44 15.74 15.93
N LEU A 130 7.67 15.58 16.42
CA LEU A 130 8.91 16.06 15.77
C LEU A 130 9.86 14.94 15.34
N HIS A 131 9.33 13.88 14.72
CA HIS A 131 10.18 12.87 14.05
C HIS A 131 10.48 13.25 12.60
N SER A 132 11.50 12.62 12.00
CA SER A 132 12.01 12.99 10.67
C SER A 132 10.93 12.95 9.57
N ALA A 133 10.04 11.95 9.65
CA ALA A 133 8.95 11.75 8.69
C ALA A 133 7.72 12.67 8.87
N SER A 134 7.65 13.46 9.94
CA SER A 134 6.48 14.29 10.26
C SER A 134 6.28 15.38 9.21
N TRP A 135 5.05 15.50 8.70
CA TRP A 135 4.68 16.60 7.80
C TRP A 135 4.78 17.96 8.47
N LEU A 136 4.56 18.03 9.79
CA LEU A 136 4.62 19.27 10.58
C LEU A 136 6.03 19.87 10.62
N ARG A 137 7.08 19.07 10.42
CA ARG A 137 8.47 19.54 10.37
C ARG A 137 8.69 20.62 9.31
N TRP A 138 7.91 20.57 8.24
CA TRP A 138 7.99 21.48 7.09
C TRP A 138 7.05 22.67 7.23
N GLY A 139 6.36 22.82 8.37
CA GLY A 139 5.39 23.88 8.60
C GLY A 139 4.23 23.86 7.60
N VAL A 140 3.85 25.06 7.12
CA VAL A 140 2.73 25.25 6.18
C VAL A 140 2.92 24.49 4.85
N PRO A 141 4.09 24.55 4.17
CA PRO A 141 4.32 23.74 2.97
C PRO A 141 4.10 22.24 3.18
N GLY A 142 4.52 21.70 4.33
CA GLY A 142 4.32 20.29 4.67
C GLY A 142 2.86 19.91 4.83
N LEU A 143 2.07 20.77 5.47
CA LEU A 143 0.63 20.56 5.63
C LEU A 143 -0.11 20.64 4.29
N LEU A 144 0.22 21.64 3.46
CA LEU A 144 -0.33 21.75 2.10
C LEU A 144 -0.03 20.50 1.27
N LEU A 145 1.22 20.02 1.30
CA LEU A 145 1.60 18.82 0.58
C LEU A 145 0.90 17.57 1.13
N LYS A 146 0.74 17.45 2.46
CA LYS A 146 0.03 16.33 3.10
C LYS A 146 -1.41 16.23 2.61
N PHE A 147 -2.16 17.33 2.66
CA PHE A 147 -3.58 17.36 2.30
C PHE A 147 -3.80 17.37 0.79
N GLY A 148 -2.95 18.06 0.03
CA GLY A 148 -2.97 18.00 -1.44
C GLY A 148 -2.71 16.59 -1.95
N LEU A 149 -1.72 15.89 -1.38
CA LEU A 149 -1.44 14.50 -1.73
C LEU A 149 -2.56 13.55 -1.29
N LEU A 150 -3.20 13.80 -0.14
CA LEU A 150 -4.38 13.06 0.28
C LEU A 150 -5.53 13.23 -0.71
N GLY A 151 -5.81 14.47 -1.14
CA GLY A 151 -6.82 14.77 -2.15
C GLY A 151 -6.53 14.07 -3.47
N ALA A 152 -5.27 14.09 -3.92
CA ALA A 152 -4.84 13.37 -5.12
C ALA A 152 -5.04 11.85 -4.98
N VAL A 153 -4.63 11.26 -3.85
CA VAL A 153 -4.83 9.83 -3.56
C VAL A 153 -6.30 9.43 -3.58
N LEU A 154 -7.19 10.28 -3.04
CA LEU A 154 -8.64 10.04 -3.07
C LEU A 154 -9.24 10.26 -4.48
N ALA A 155 -8.65 11.13 -5.30
CA ALA A 155 -9.08 11.34 -6.66
C ALA A 155 -8.80 10.12 -7.56
N ILE A 156 -7.72 9.36 -7.32
CA ILE A 156 -7.39 8.13 -8.09
C ILE A 156 -8.60 7.17 -8.20
N PRO A 157 -9.15 6.61 -7.11
CA PRO A 157 -10.25 5.66 -7.20
C PRO A 157 -11.50 6.28 -7.84
N ILE A 158 -11.77 7.57 -7.60
CA ILE A 158 -12.93 8.25 -8.21
C ILE A 158 -12.76 8.30 -9.73
N LEU A 159 -11.62 8.78 -10.22
CA LEU A 159 -11.35 8.84 -11.66
C LEU A 159 -11.33 7.45 -12.28
N GLN A 160 -10.81 6.44 -11.58
CA GLN A 160 -10.86 5.05 -12.02
C GLN A 160 -12.28 4.54 -12.21
N ILE A 161 -13.16 4.78 -11.24
CA ILE A 161 -14.58 4.42 -11.36
C ILE A 161 -15.19 5.10 -12.59
N LEU A 162 -14.96 6.41 -12.75
CA LEU A 162 -15.55 7.19 -13.84
C LEU A 162 -15.15 6.66 -15.22
N TRP A 163 -13.86 6.39 -15.48
CA TRP A 163 -13.45 5.91 -16.80
C TRP A 163 -13.72 4.41 -17.00
N ARG A 164 -13.82 3.61 -15.93
CA ARG A 164 -14.18 2.19 -16.04
C ARG A 164 -15.66 2.01 -16.39
N ILE A 165 -16.53 2.88 -15.90
CA ILE A 165 -17.95 2.92 -16.25
C ILE A 165 -18.16 3.57 -17.63
N ASP A 166 -17.49 4.70 -17.90
CA ASP A 166 -17.54 5.38 -19.20
C ASP A 166 -16.48 4.79 -20.15
N THR A 167 -16.85 3.71 -20.85
CA THR A 167 -15.97 2.81 -21.63
C THR A 167 -15.15 3.41 -22.80
N GLY A 168 -15.04 4.74 -22.91
CA GLY A 168 -14.22 5.44 -23.91
C GLY A 168 -12.77 5.68 -23.50
N ASN A 169 -11.89 5.92 -24.49
CA ASN A 169 -10.55 6.47 -24.25
C ASN A 169 -10.68 7.95 -23.86
N SER A 170 -11.13 8.16 -22.63
CA SER A 170 -11.56 9.46 -22.09
C SER A 170 -10.35 10.26 -21.57
N PRO A 171 -10.37 11.59 -21.66
CA PRO A 171 -9.40 12.45 -20.96
C PRO A 171 -9.25 12.11 -19.46
N VAL A 172 -10.30 11.53 -18.87
CA VAL A 172 -10.30 11.02 -17.48
C VAL A 172 -9.26 9.91 -17.29
N TYR A 173 -9.14 8.96 -18.23
CA TYR A 173 -8.16 7.86 -18.16
C TYR A 173 -6.72 8.38 -18.15
N THR A 174 -6.40 9.31 -19.06
CA THR A 174 -5.06 9.91 -19.14
C THR A 174 -4.75 10.73 -17.89
N THR A 175 -5.73 11.48 -17.39
CA THR A 175 -5.58 12.27 -16.16
C THR A 175 -5.34 11.37 -14.96
N GLU A 176 -6.09 10.27 -14.85
CA GLU A 176 -5.93 9.28 -13.79
C GLU A 176 -4.54 8.64 -13.81
N SER A 177 -4.07 8.22 -14.98
CA SER A 177 -2.75 7.60 -15.14
C SER A 177 -1.62 8.60 -14.82
N ALA A 178 -1.74 9.85 -15.27
CA ALA A 178 -0.80 10.91 -14.93
C ALA A 178 -0.77 11.19 -13.42
N LEU A 179 -1.94 11.17 -12.78
CA LEU A 179 -2.06 11.37 -11.34
C LEU A 179 -1.44 10.21 -10.56
N GLN A 180 -1.63 8.95 -10.99
CA GLN A 180 -0.95 7.80 -10.38
C GLN A 180 0.57 7.91 -10.41
N ILE A 181 1.13 8.30 -11.57
CA ILE A 181 2.57 8.50 -11.74
C ILE A 181 3.04 9.63 -10.82
N GLY A 182 2.37 10.79 -10.85
CA GLY A 182 2.72 11.95 -10.04
C GLY A 182 2.67 11.66 -8.54
N VAL A 183 1.60 11.02 -8.05
CA VAL A 183 1.45 10.62 -6.64
C VAL A 183 2.53 9.62 -6.24
N SER A 184 2.82 8.63 -7.09
CA SER A 184 3.89 7.64 -6.81
C SER A 184 5.26 8.30 -6.68
N ILE A 185 5.60 9.22 -7.59
CA ILE A 185 6.85 9.97 -7.55
C ILE A 185 6.93 10.85 -6.30
N LEU A 186 5.86 11.57 -5.95
CA LEU A 186 5.83 12.44 -4.77
C LEU A 186 5.96 11.65 -3.46
N LEU A 187 5.27 10.50 -3.34
CA LEU A 187 5.40 9.60 -2.20
C LEU A 187 6.80 9.01 -2.11
N LEU A 188 7.39 8.61 -3.24
CA LEU A 188 8.75 8.09 -3.30
C LEU A 188 9.77 9.15 -2.89
N ALA A 189 9.65 10.37 -3.42
CA ALA A 189 10.50 11.50 -3.06
C ALA A 189 10.40 11.81 -1.56
N LYS A 190 9.18 11.83 -1.00
CA LYS A 190 8.97 12.02 0.43
C LYS A 190 9.63 10.92 1.27
N LEU A 191 9.53 9.67 0.83
CA LEU A 191 10.10 8.52 1.53
C LEU A 191 11.64 8.57 1.51
N LEU A 192 12.25 8.87 0.36
CA LEU A 192 13.69 9.06 0.24
C LEU A 192 14.16 10.24 1.11
N LEU A 193 13.42 11.35 1.11
CA LEU A 193 13.74 12.51 1.93
C LEU A 193 13.69 12.21 3.44
N ASN A 194 12.71 11.42 3.89
CA ASN A 194 12.64 10.96 5.28
C ASN A 194 13.89 10.16 5.67
N LEU A 195 14.35 9.32 4.76
CA LEU A 195 15.52 8.47 4.95
C LEU A 195 16.81 9.28 4.99
N PHE A 196 16.98 10.24 4.07
CA PHE A 196 18.12 11.16 4.08
C PHE A 196 18.17 12.04 5.33
N LEU A 197 17.01 12.43 5.86
CA LEU A 197 16.92 13.26 7.06
C LEU A 197 16.90 12.44 8.36
N SER A 198 17.01 11.11 8.29
CA SER A 198 17.05 10.26 9.48
C SER A 198 18.39 10.38 10.18
N THR A 199 18.36 10.52 11.50
CA THR A 199 19.57 10.67 12.33
C THR A 199 20.21 9.34 12.72
N VAL A 200 19.72 8.22 12.19
CA VAL A 200 20.13 6.86 12.56
C VAL A 200 21.45 6.50 11.90
N CYS A 201 22.47 6.24 12.71
CA CYS A 201 23.77 5.74 12.26
C CYS A 201 23.92 4.23 12.51
N PRO A 202 24.49 3.46 11.55
CA PRO A 202 24.91 3.87 10.21
C PRO A 202 23.72 4.10 9.26
N TRP A 203 23.90 5.02 8.29
CA TRP A 203 22.86 5.54 7.39
C TRP A 203 22.11 4.50 6.54
N TRP A 204 22.69 3.32 6.32
CA TRP A 204 22.06 2.24 5.56
C TRP A 204 21.07 1.39 6.38
N ARG A 205 21.16 1.37 7.72
CA ARG A 205 20.23 0.61 8.57
C ARG A 205 18.78 1.04 8.46
N PRO A 206 18.44 2.35 8.43
CA PRO A 206 17.06 2.75 8.19
C PRO A 206 16.59 2.35 6.79
N PHE A 207 17.47 2.17 5.80
CA PHE A 207 17.09 1.85 4.41
C PHE A 207 16.37 0.50 4.27
N VAL A 208 16.84 -0.52 4.99
CA VAL A 208 16.38 -1.92 4.85
C VAL A 208 14.84 -2.06 4.92
N PRO A 209 14.14 -1.54 5.96
CA PRO A 209 12.68 -1.65 6.03
C PRO A 209 11.93 -0.82 4.95
N TYR A 210 12.59 0.16 4.32
CA TYR A 210 12.01 1.01 3.28
C TYR A 210 12.16 0.44 1.86
N ILE A 211 13.01 -0.57 1.65
CA ILE A 211 13.21 -1.23 0.35
C ILE A 211 11.87 -1.65 -0.26
N VAL A 212 11.04 -2.33 0.54
CA VAL A 212 9.78 -2.88 0.04
C VAL A 212 8.77 -1.78 -0.36
N PRO A 213 8.47 -0.77 0.48
CA PRO A 213 7.66 0.38 0.07
C PRO A 213 8.19 1.12 -1.17
N VAL A 214 9.52 1.25 -1.31
CA VAL A 214 10.15 1.85 -2.50
C VAL A 214 9.86 1.01 -3.74
N LEU A 215 10.07 -0.30 -3.68
CA LEU A 215 9.77 -1.21 -4.79
C LEU A 215 8.28 -1.17 -5.15
N ALA A 216 7.39 -1.16 -4.16
CA ALA A 216 5.95 -1.06 -4.40
C ALA A 216 5.57 0.26 -5.10
N LEU A 217 6.17 1.39 -4.71
CA LEU A 217 5.98 2.68 -5.37
C LEU A 217 6.52 2.69 -6.81
N LEU A 218 7.64 2.03 -7.07
CA LEU A 218 8.18 1.87 -8.42
C LEU A 218 7.27 1.01 -9.31
N VAL A 219 6.74 -0.10 -8.78
CA VAL A 219 5.75 -0.91 -9.50
C VAL A 219 4.49 -0.09 -9.78
N ASN A 220 4.03 0.73 -8.83
CA ASN A 220 2.86 1.60 -9.02
C ASN A 220 3.06 2.67 -10.08
N ALA A 221 4.23 3.34 -10.07
CA ALA A 221 4.60 4.25 -11.13
C ALA A 221 4.65 3.52 -12.48
N GLY A 222 5.23 2.31 -12.51
CA GLY A 222 5.29 1.46 -13.71
C GLY A 222 3.92 1.05 -14.23
N LEU A 223 2.95 0.73 -13.36
CA LEU A 223 1.56 0.45 -13.73
C LEU A 223 0.89 1.68 -14.35
N GLY A 224 1.08 2.86 -13.75
CA GLY A 224 0.58 4.13 -14.31
C GLY A 224 1.21 4.46 -15.67
N THR A 225 2.52 4.28 -15.82
CA THR A 225 3.23 4.44 -17.11
C THR A 225 2.74 3.42 -18.13
N GLY A 226 2.56 2.16 -17.71
CA GLY A 226 2.01 1.09 -18.53
C GLY A 226 0.63 1.46 -19.08
N ASN A 227 -0.25 2.04 -18.26
CA ASN A 227 -1.55 2.53 -18.71
C ASN A 227 -1.45 3.68 -19.74
N VAL A 228 -0.45 4.57 -19.62
CA VAL A 228 -0.22 5.63 -20.62
C VAL A 228 0.27 5.05 -21.95
N LEU A 229 1.17 4.06 -21.91
CA LEU A 229 1.77 3.45 -23.09
C LEU A 229 0.83 2.45 -23.78
N PHE A 230 0.07 1.70 -22.98
CA PHE A 230 -0.84 0.66 -23.41
C PHE A 230 -2.20 0.84 -22.72
N PHE A 231 -3.23 1.12 -23.51
CA PHE A 231 -4.58 1.31 -22.98
C PHE A 231 -5.04 0.08 -22.20
N LYS A 232 -5.55 0.28 -20.99
CA LYS A 232 -5.98 -0.77 -20.05
C LYS A 232 -4.87 -1.77 -19.68
N PHE A 233 -3.61 -1.36 -19.65
CA PHE A 233 -2.50 -2.24 -19.22
C PHE A 233 -2.74 -2.90 -17.87
N THR A 234 -3.26 -2.15 -16.91
CA THR A 234 -3.60 -2.65 -15.56
C THR A 234 -4.67 -3.74 -15.55
N GLU A 235 -5.47 -3.87 -16.61
CA GLU A 235 -6.45 -4.95 -16.77
C GLU A 235 -5.89 -6.20 -17.42
N THR A 236 -4.66 -6.15 -17.93
CA THR A 236 -3.99 -7.34 -18.47
C THR A 236 -3.55 -8.27 -17.32
N THR A 237 -3.34 -9.54 -17.64
CA THR A 237 -2.81 -10.55 -16.71
C THR A 237 -1.51 -10.09 -16.05
N LEU A 238 -0.59 -9.51 -16.84
CA LEU A 238 0.66 -8.95 -16.30
C LEU A 238 0.39 -7.77 -15.35
N GLY A 239 -0.52 -6.86 -15.70
CA GLY A 239 -0.89 -5.72 -14.87
C GLY A 239 -1.46 -6.16 -13.52
N ARG A 240 -2.43 -7.08 -13.52
CA ARG A 240 -3.04 -7.66 -12.32
C ARG A 240 -2.02 -8.43 -11.48
N PHE A 241 -1.13 -9.19 -12.12
CA PHE A 241 -0.05 -9.89 -11.44
C PHE A 241 0.90 -8.92 -10.73
N LEU A 242 1.36 -7.86 -11.40
CA LEU A 242 2.23 -6.84 -10.81
C LEU A 242 1.55 -6.11 -9.65
N GLN A 243 0.25 -5.82 -9.77
CA GLN A 243 -0.54 -5.25 -8.68
C GLN A 243 -0.63 -6.19 -7.47
N ALA A 244 -0.87 -7.48 -7.70
CA ALA A 244 -0.92 -8.50 -6.66
C ALA A 244 0.43 -8.62 -5.94
N VAL A 245 1.52 -8.68 -6.71
CA VAL A 245 2.90 -8.74 -6.20
C VAL A 245 3.22 -7.50 -5.35
N ALA A 246 2.94 -6.30 -5.83
CA ALA A 246 3.20 -5.08 -5.07
C ALA A 246 2.43 -5.08 -3.73
N THR A 247 1.16 -5.49 -3.74
CA THR A 247 0.33 -5.53 -2.54
C THR A 247 0.79 -6.62 -1.55
N TYR A 248 1.17 -7.79 -2.06
CA TYR A 248 1.75 -8.87 -1.27
C TYR A 248 3.06 -8.44 -0.60
N MET A 249 3.95 -7.77 -1.33
CA MET A 249 5.18 -7.23 -0.76
C MET A 249 4.87 -6.26 0.41
N LEU A 250 3.89 -5.37 0.26
CA LEU A 250 3.48 -4.47 1.33
C LEU A 250 2.90 -5.21 2.55
N LEU A 251 2.11 -6.27 2.34
CA LEU A 251 1.58 -7.10 3.44
C LEU A 251 2.72 -7.76 4.22
N LEU A 252 3.70 -8.34 3.51
CA LEU A 252 4.89 -8.91 4.14
C LEU A 252 5.70 -7.85 4.89
N ASN A 253 5.92 -6.68 4.29
CA ASN A 253 6.62 -5.58 4.95
C ASN A 253 5.92 -5.18 6.24
N MET A 254 4.60 -5.08 6.22
CA MET A 254 3.81 -4.74 7.40
C MET A 254 3.93 -5.80 8.51
N LEU A 255 3.94 -7.09 8.15
CA LEU A 255 4.19 -8.19 9.09
C LEU A 255 5.57 -8.08 9.73
N LEU A 256 6.61 -7.87 8.92
CA LEU A 256 7.99 -7.70 9.37
C LEU A 256 8.13 -6.47 10.29
N VAL A 257 7.55 -5.35 9.90
CA VAL A 257 7.58 -4.11 10.70
C VAL A 257 6.86 -4.30 12.04
N THR A 258 5.78 -5.06 12.07
CA THR A 258 5.00 -5.27 13.31
C THR A 258 5.69 -6.23 14.27
N PHE A 259 6.22 -7.36 13.79
CA PHE A 259 6.67 -8.45 14.67
C PHE A 259 8.19 -8.63 14.78
N TYR A 260 8.98 -8.17 13.81
CA TYR A 260 10.43 -8.36 13.85
C TYR A 260 11.09 -7.35 14.80
N ASN A 261 11.19 -7.65 16.10
CA ASN A 261 11.79 -6.75 17.09
C ASN A 261 13.26 -6.44 16.78
N VAL A 262 13.53 -5.26 16.22
CA VAL A 262 14.89 -4.71 16.20
C VAL A 262 15.13 -3.97 17.52
N PRO A 263 16.16 -4.33 18.31
CA PRO A 263 16.47 -3.62 19.55
C PRO A 263 16.71 -2.13 19.26
N THR A 264 15.88 -1.26 19.83
CA THR A 264 16.10 0.19 19.77
C THR A 264 17.26 0.55 20.71
N PRO A 265 18.32 1.24 20.22
CA PRO A 265 19.38 1.75 21.09
C PRO A 265 18.78 2.79 22.04
N GLY A 266 18.55 2.40 23.29
CA GLY A 266 17.94 3.29 24.30
C GLY A 266 17.14 2.57 25.39
N SER A 267 16.66 1.35 25.15
CA SER A 267 15.91 0.58 26.17
C SER A 267 16.80 -0.08 27.25
N ARG A 268 18.04 0.41 27.42
CA ARG A 268 19.00 -0.05 28.44
C ARG A 268 19.08 0.87 29.68
N ARG A 269 18.04 1.66 29.95
CA ARG A 269 17.91 2.41 31.22
C ARG A 269 16.69 1.94 31.99
N GLY A 270 16.89 0.85 32.70
CA GLY A 270 15.94 0.28 33.66
C GLY A 270 16.63 -0.78 34.52
N ARG A 271 17.91 -0.61 34.84
CA ARG A 271 18.48 -1.29 36.00
C ARG A 271 18.14 -0.39 37.19
N PRO A 272 17.24 -0.79 38.11
CA PRO A 272 17.12 -0.06 39.36
C PRO A 272 18.50 -0.11 40.01
N GLN A 273 19.14 1.06 40.15
CA GLN A 273 20.21 1.22 41.11
C GLN A 273 19.56 0.98 42.45
N ASN A 274 19.74 -0.22 43.01
CA ASN A 274 19.54 -0.45 44.43
C ASN A 274 20.53 0.46 45.16
N THR A 275 20.08 1.66 45.49
CA THR A 275 20.76 2.57 46.41
C THR A 275 20.55 2.04 47.83
N HIS A 276 21.10 0.86 48.11
CA HIS A 276 21.24 0.32 49.46
C HIS A 276 22.74 0.08 49.71
N ALA A 277 23.43 1.14 50.10
CA ALA A 277 24.75 1.25 50.75
C ALA A 277 25.20 2.69 50.49
N LEU A 278 25.31 3.60 51.46
CA LEU A 278 26.17 3.51 52.63
C LEU A 278 25.67 4.57 53.64
N VAL A 279 25.01 4.16 54.73
CA VAL A 279 24.83 5.04 55.89
C VAL A 279 26.12 4.91 56.70
N VAL A 280 26.99 5.92 56.57
CA VAL A 280 28.16 6.08 57.44
C VAL A 280 27.63 6.45 58.82
N LEU A 281 27.58 5.47 59.72
CA LEU A 281 27.38 5.71 61.15
C LEU A 281 28.64 6.39 61.70
N HIS A 282 28.52 7.67 62.00
CA HIS A 282 29.51 8.44 62.76
C HIS A 282 29.35 8.08 64.25
N PRO A 283 30.40 7.62 64.96
CA PRO A 283 30.33 7.50 66.41
C PRO A 283 30.37 8.91 67.04
N ALA A 284 29.49 9.11 68.04
CA ALA A 284 29.44 10.33 68.85
C ALA A 284 30.64 10.37 69.83
N PRO A 285 31.16 11.56 70.16
CA PRO A 285 32.19 11.70 71.19
C PRO A 285 31.57 11.61 72.59
N GLU A 286 32.22 10.83 73.46
CA GLU A 286 32.05 10.88 74.92
C GLU A 286 32.37 12.30 75.41
N ILE A 287 31.50 12.83 76.27
CA ILE A 287 31.72 14.03 77.05
C ILE A 287 31.67 13.59 78.51
N ASP A 288 32.81 13.73 79.20
CA ASP A 288 32.94 13.71 80.66
C ASP A 288 32.24 14.92 81.31
#